data_AF-A0AAW1SYL1-F1
#
_entry.id   AF-A0AAW1SYL1-F1
#
_cell.length_a   1.000
_cell.length_b   1.000
_cell.length_c   1.000
_cell.angle_alpha   90.00
_cell.angle_beta   90.00
_cell.angle_gamma   90.00
#
_symmetry.space_group_name_H-M   'P 1'
#
loop_
_entity.id
_entity.type
_entity.pdbx_description
1 polymer ?
#
loop_
_entity_poly.entity_id
_entity_poly.type
_entity_poly.pdbx_seq_one_letter_code
_entity_poly.pdbx_strand_id
1 'polypeptide(L)'
;MDRADTFAEGELLPATPGHPGSAPVPSADIHTLHGDNAAQRRAIGELLFFASVGDLRRCERLVKLWGLKVSDPNCCDYDRRTPLHLAASEGSYRVAEWLLEQGANVNAMDRFKRTPTEEAVTGDFGELVRLLLDHGGKVWEKQLGQCVDFAQSHLSNAVHIPDNSADFDPDWEVDPKDLITLNKLGEGEFGVVHKAIWNGTLVAVKILKISSAIALADFRSELEVMRRVHHPNAVQFLGGCTKQEPYLLVTELMSGGSLADAFRSQRVFALRRALEIAVDCARGLAYLHNKKHPSGVVHRDLKPANLMVAGSSYHTRDALMFDIGTIKLSDFGLSKSLPVNKHAGYDINATFRLTGETGSYRYMAPEVFRHEPYNIKVDVYSFAMILYQLLEHCAPFQGMDPVEAAQKAALQNVRPKFKNLDSKTRPMPELKKLVIAAWDPNPERRPDMRAVVDILDDQIRLMPRGAGNNRISQSADGTTSSGEGGGGKCCTVQ
;
A
#
# COMPACT_ATOMS: atom_id res chain seq x y z
N MET A 1 -16.94 0.63 60.01
CA MET A 1 -16.29 -0.69 60.06
C MET A 1 -17.35 -1.67 60.46
N ASP A 2 -17.87 -2.47 59.54
CA ASP A 2 -18.04 -3.91 59.77
C ASP A 2 -18.60 -4.59 58.51
N ARG A 3 -18.00 -5.74 58.23
CA ARG A 3 -18.38 -6.73 57.20
C ARG A 3 -19.49 -7.63 57.78
N ALA A 4 -20.34 -8.15 56.90
CA ALA A 4 -20.36 -9.57 56.52
C ALA A 4 -21.76 -10.06 56.16
N ASP A 5 -21.75 -10.90 55.13
CA ASP A 5 -22.83 -11.66 54.53
C ASP A 5 -23.64 -12.53 55.51
N THR A 6 -24.88 -12.85 55.14
CA THR A 6 -25.39 -14.25 55.09
C THR A 6 -26.77 -14.29 54.41
N PHE A 7 -26.91 -15.21 53.45
CA PHE A 7 -28.16 -15.65 52.80
C PHE A 7 -28.29 -17.16 53.01
N ALA A 8 -29.47 -17.61 53.45
CA ALA A 8 -30.04 -18.97 53.44
C ALA A 8 -31.46 -18.83 54.04
N GLU A 9 -32.54 -19.53 53.70
CA GLU A 9 -32.87 -20.68 52.84
C GLU A 9 -34.43 -20.74 52.79
N GLY A 10 -35.02 -21.48 51.83
CA GLY A 10 -36.45 -21.85 51.88
C GLY A 10 -37.04 -22.39 50.57
N GLU A 11 -36.85 -23.70 50.32
CA GLU A 11 -37.77 -24.78 49.84
C GLU A 11 -39.15 -24.42 49.18
N LEU A 12 -39.86 -25.17 48.30
CA LEU A 12 -39.75 -26.38 47.45
C LEU A 12 -41.12 -26.51 46.67
N LEU A 13 -41.10 -26.67 45.32
CA LEU A 13 -41.98 -27.36 44.30
C LEU A 13 -43.48 -27.79 44.55
N PRO A 14 -44.36 -28.16 43.55
CA PRO A 14 -44.11 -28.67 42.16
C PRO A 14 -45.12 -28.33 40.98
N ALA A 15 -44.76 -28.84 39.78
CA ALA A 15 -45.42 -29.14 38.46
C ALA A 15 -46.97 -29.34 38.36
N THR A 16 -47.75 -29.25 37.25
CA THR A 16 -47.73 -29.13 35.74
C THR A 16 -49.25 -29.06 35.28
N PRO A 17 -49.75 -29.28 34.02
CA PRO A 17 -49.43 -28.88 32.62
C PRO A 17 -50.66 -28.31 31.80
N GLY A 18 -50.48 -27.88 30.53
CA GLY A 18 -51.54 -27.98 29.49
C GLY A 18 -51.77 -26.79 28.52
N HIS A 19 -51.44 -26.98 27.23
CA HIS A 19 -51.80 -26.22 26.00
C HIS A 19 -53.30 -26.41 25.58
N PRO A 20 -53.85 -25.90 24.44
CA PRO A 20 -53.49 -24.81 23.49
C PRO A 20 -54.70 -23.92 23.01
N GLY A 21 -54.46 -22.89 22.16
CA GLY A 21 -55.40 -22.50 21.07
C GLY A 21 -55.94 -21.05 20.99
N SER A 22 -55.43 -20.30 19.99
CA SER A 22 -56.07 -19.29 19.09
C SER A 22 -57.07 -18.25 19.68
N ALA A 23 -57.00 -16.92 19.43
CA ALA A 23 -56.68 -16.15 18.23
C ALA A 23 -56.48 -14.64 18.60
N PRO A 24 -56.21 -13.70 17.66
CA PRO A 24 -55.27 -12.59 17.83
C PRO A 24 -55.83 -11.30 18.47
N VAL A 25 -54.93 -10.52 19.07
CA VAL A 25 -55.13 -9.11 19.45
C VAL A 25 -54.17 -8.26 18.58
N PRO A 26 -54.62 -7.16 17.94
CA PRO A 26 -53.84 -6.43 16.95
C PRO A 26 -52.64 -5.74 17.60
N SER A 27 -51.43 -5.98 17.07
CA SER A 27 -50.20 -5.31 17.51
C SER A 27 -50.23 -3.86 17.04
N ALA A 28 -50.40 -2.96 17.99
CA ALA A 28 -50.21 -1.53 17.82
C ALA A 28 -48.76 -1.20 17.44
N ASP A 29 -48.61 -0.25 16.53
CA ASP A 29 -47.38 0.40 16.15
C ASP A 29 -46.60 0.89 17.39
N ILE A 30 -45.38 0.40 17.56
CA ILE A 30 -44.39 0.99 18.47
C ILE A 30 -43.34 1.70 17.61
N HIS A 31 -43.63 2.94 17.26
CA HIS A 31 -42.65 3.90 16.75
C HIS A 31 -41.61 4.21 17.85
N THR A 32 -40.36 3.82 17.65
CA THR A 32 -39.22 4.24 18.50
C THR A 32 -38.48 5.43 17.84
N LEU A 33 -39.07 6.62 17.95
CA LEU A 33 -38.72 7.86 17.24
C LEU A 33 -37.34 8.51 17.53
N HIS A 34 -36.44 7.90 18.33
CA HIS A 34 -35.14 8.52 18.68
C HIS A 34 -33.89 7.73 18.27
N GLY A 35 -33.98 6.39 18.12
CA GLY A 35 -32.83 5.55 17.73
C GLY A 35 -32.53 5.59 16.23
N ASP A 36 -33.58 5.54 15.41
CA ASP A 36 -33.47 5.47 13.95
C ASP A 36 -32.83 6.73 13.35
N ASN A 37 -33.15 7.91 13.89
CA ASN A 37 -32.58 9.18 13.43
C ASN A 37 -31.06 9.30 13.72
N ALA A 38 -30.59 8.75 14.84
CA ALA A 38 -29.17 8.76 15.17
C ALA A 38 -28.38 7.76 14.31
N ALA A 39 -28.97 6.59 14.06
CA ALA A 39 -28.38 5.56 13.21
C ALA A 39 -28.32 6.00 11.74
N GLN A 40 -29.38 6.66 11.24
CA GLN A 40 -29.41 7.22 9.89
C GLN A 40 -28.37 8.33 9.71
N ARG A 41 -28.20 9.23 10.70
CA ARG A 41 -27.13 10.24 10.69
C ARG A 41 -25.73 9.61 10.66
N ARG A 42 -25.52 8.52 11.39
CA ARG A 42 -24.25 7.79 11.34
C ARG A 42 -24.02 7.16 9.95
N ALA A 43 -25.06 6.58 9.35
CA ALA A 43 -24.97 6.02 8.00
C ALA A 43 -24.66 7.10 6.94
N ILE A 44 -25.21 8.31 7.08
CA ILE A 44 -24.85 9.46 6.23
C ILE A 44 -23.37 9.83 6.41
N GLY A 45 -22.88 9.87 7.65
CA GLY A 45 -21.45 10.12 7.94
C GLY A 45 -20.53 9.08 7.31
N GLU A 46 -20.90 7.80 7.37
CA GLU A 46 -20.15 6.73 6.71
C GLU A 46 -20.23 6.83 5.18
N LEU A 47 -21.39 7.16 4.61
CA LEU A 47 -21.57 7.38 3.17
C LEU A 47 -20.67 8.52 2.67
N LEU A 48 -20.61 9.63 3.41
CA LEU A 48 -19.75 10.77 3.11
C LEU A 48 -18.26 10.37 3.10
N PHE A 49 -17.82 9.63 4.12
CA PHE A 49 -16.45 9.11 4.18
C PHE A 49 -16.15 8.19 2.99
N PHE A 50 -17.02 7.21 2.72
CA PHE A 50 -16.80 6.27 1.61
C PHE A 50 -16.87 6.93 0.24
N ALA A 51 -17.67 8.00 0.09
CA ALA A 51 -17.68 8.80 -1.12
C ALA A 51 -16.36 9.56 -1.33
N SER A 52 -15.75 10.07 -0.25
CA SER A 52 -14.43 10.72 -0.32
C SER A 52 -13.31 9.77 -0.71
N VAL A 53 -13.32 8.53 -0.21
CA VAL A 53 -12.26 7.54 -0.51
C VAL A 53 -12.55 6.68 -1.76
N GLY A 54 -13.65 6.94 -2.47
CA GLY A 54 -13.98 6.26 -3.72
C GLY A 54 -14.58 4.85 -3.58
N ASP A 55 -15.09 4.47 -2.40
CA ASP A 55 -15.65 3.14 -2.17
C ASP A 55 -17.14 3.06 -2.56
N LEU A 56 -17.36 2.87 -3.86
CA LEU A 56 -18.70 2.75 -4.45
C LEU A 56 -19.56 1.67 -3.79
N ARG A 57 -18.97 0.52 -3.44
CA ARG A 57 -19.73 -0.62 -2.91
C ARG A 57 -20.28 -0.36 -1.52
N ARG A 58 -19.48 0.28 -0.67
CA ARG A 58 -19.94 0.68 0.65
C ARG A 58 -20.98 1.79 0.54
N CYS A 59 -20.82 2.72 -0.42
CA CYS A 59 -21.84 3.72 -0.72
C CYS A 59 -23.17 3.07 -1.12
N GLU A 60 -23.17 2.19 -2.12
CA GLU A 60 -24.35 1.43 -2.59
C GLU A 60 -25.02 0.66 -1.47
N ARG A 61 -24.22 -0.05 -0.67
CA ARG A 61 -24.71 -0.85 0.45
C ARG A 61 -25.37 0.03 1.51
N LEU A 62 -24.76 1.15 1.89
CA LEU A 62 -25.29 2.06 2.91
C LEU A 62 -26.60 2.69 2.43
N VAL A 63 -26.64 3.17 1.20
CA VAL A 63 -27.84 3.74 0.58
C VAL A 63 -28.97 2.73 0.56
N LYS A 64 -28.70 1.48 0.13
CA LYS A 64 -29.70 0.41 0.08
C LYS A 64 -30.17 -0.05 1.46
N LEU A 65 -29.24 -0.26 2.40
CA LEU A 65 -29.54 -0.82 3.72
C LEU A 65 -30.33 0.16 4.58
N TRP A 66 -29.99 1.45 4.50
CA TRP A 66 -30.59 2.50 5.32
C TRP A 66 -31.64 3.34 4.58
N GLY A 67 -31.94 2.99 3.32
CA GLY A 67 -32.89 3.73 2.49
C GLY A 67 -32.52 5.22 2.32
N LEU A 68 -31.22 5.54 2.31
CA LEU A 68 -30.76 6.93 2.22
C LEU A 68 -31.12 7.51 0.86
N LYS A 69 -31.59 8.75 0.84
CA LYS A 69 -31.82 9.49 -0.40
C LYS A 69 -30.65 10.45 -0.61
N VAL A 70 -29.79 10.17 -1.57
CA VAL A 70 -28.62 11.03 -1.88
C VAL A 70 -29.02 12.41 -2.41
N SER A 71 -30.26 12.55 -2.89
CA SER A 71 -30.87 13.80 -3.30
C SER A 71 -31.40 14.64 -2.13
N ASP A 72 -31.51 14.07 -0.92
CA ASP A 72 -31.97 14.80 0.26
C ASP A 72 -30.91 15.85 0.66
N PRO A 73 -31.28 17.14 0.81
CA PRO A 73 -30.34 18.18 1.25
C PRO A 73 -29.76 17.93 2.65
N ASN A 74 -30.38 17.06 3.47
CA ASN A 74 -29.85 16.66 4.77
C ASN A 74 -28.84 15.51 4.69
N CYS A 75 -28.66 14.90 3.51
CA CYS A 75 -27.59 13.93 3.25
C CYS A 75 -26.26 14.68 3.04
N CYS A 76 -25.78 15.33 4.10
CA CYS A 76 -24.58 16.17 4.07
C CYS A 76 -23.89 16.21 5.44
N ASP A 77 -22.66 16.75 5.46
CA ASP A 77 -21.92 17.02 6.70
C ASP A 77 -22.32 18.36 7.35
N TYR A 78 -21.60 18.72 8.42
CA TYR A 78 -21.81 19.99 9.14
C TYR A 78 -21.59 21.23 8.26
N ASP A 79 -20.74 21.14 7.25
CA ASP A 79 -20.47 22.21 6.29
C ASP A 79 -21.38 22.13 5.05
N ARG A 80 -22.44 21.32 5.11
CA ARG A 80 -23.39 21.08 4.02
C ARG A 80 -22.76 20.47 2.77
N ARG A 81 -21.61 19.81 2.89
CA ARG A 81 -21.02 19.05 1.79
C ARG A 81 -21.76 17.74 1.64
N THR A 82 -22.29 17.51 0.44
CA THR A 82 -22.96 16.26 0.05
C THR A 82 -21.92 15.18 -0.29
N PRO A 83 -22.31 13.90 -0.40
CA PRO A 83 -21.43 12.85 -0.91
C PRO A 83 -20.78 13.20 -2.25
N LEU A 84 -21.50 13.93 -3.11
CA LEU A 84 -20.99 14.37 -4.41
C LEU A 84 -19.89 15.42 -4.28
N HIS A 85 -19.95 16.33 -3.31
CA HIS A 85 -18.85 17.27 -3.03
C HIS A 85 -17.58 16.53 -2.63
N LEU A 86 -17.71 15.52 -1.75
CA LEU A 86 -16.56 14.78 -1.26
C LEU A 86 -15.96 13.88 -2.35
N ALA A 87 -16.82 13.24 -3.16
CA ALA A 87 -16.36 12.50 -4.34
C ALA A 87 -15.66 13.42 -5.35
N ALA A 88 -16.20 14.63 -5.58
CA ALA A 88 -15.61 15.64 -6.45
C ALA A 88 -14.25 16.16 -5.94
N SER A 89 -14.16 16.45 -4.64
CA SER A 89 -12.96 16.97 -3.99
C SER A 89 -11.79 15.98 -4.00
N GLU A 90 -12.05 14.67 -4.11
CA GLU A 90 -11.04 13.62 -4.05
C GLU A 90 -10.86 12.87 -5.39
N GLY A 91 -11.59 13.28 -6.43
CA GLY A 91 -11.47 12.69 -7.77
C GLY A 91 -12.12 11.30 -7.89
N SER A 92 -13.09 10.98 -7.04
CA SER A 92 -13.76 9.67 -6.99
C SER A 92 -14.81 9.52 -8.12
N TYR A 93 -14.35 9.46 -9.37
CA TYR A 93 -15.18 9.51 -10.58
C TYR A 93 -16.37 8.56 -10.54
N ARG A 94 -16.14 7.25 -10.30
CA ARG A 94 -17.21 6.25 -10.34
C ARG A 94 -18.25 6.43 -9.23
N VAL A 95 -17.84 6.95 -8.07
CA VAL A 95 -18.80 7.26 -7.01
C VAL A 95 -19.61 8.48 -7.41
N ALA A 96 -18.98 9.51 -7.98
CA ALA A 96 -19.69 10.68 -8.47
C ALA A 96 -20.69 10.32 -9.58
N GLU A 97 -20.28 9.51 -10.56
CA GLU A 97 -21.14 8.98 -11.63
C GLU A 97 -22.35 8.27 -11.04
N TRP A 98 -22.13 7.30 -10.16
CA TRP A 98 -23.22 6.59 -9.51
C TRP A 98 -24.11 7.50 -8.66
N LEU A 99 -23.55 8.46 -7.92
CA LEU A 99 -24.33 9.41 -7.12
C LEU A 99 -25.25 10.26 -8.02
N LEU A 100 -24.76 10.69 -9.18
CA LEU A 100 -25.55 11.40 -10.19
C LEU A 100 -26.68 10.52 -10.75
N GLU A 101 -26.40 9.25 -11.06
CA GLU A 101 -27.43 8.26 -11.45
C GLU A 101 -28.49 8.06 -10.36
N GLN A 102 -28.10 8.13 -9.08
CA GLN A 102 -29.01 8.07 -7.93
C GLN A 102 -29.74 9.42 -7.67
N GLY A 103 -29.54 10.42 -8.53
CA GLY A 103 -30.23 11.71 -8.47
C GLY A 103 -29.63 12.73 -7.51
N ALA A 104 -28.35 12.59 -7.14
CA ALA A 104 -27.66 13.61 -6.35
C ALA A 104 -27.72 14.98 -7.07
N ASN A 105 -27.95 16.04 -6.31
CA ASN A 105 -28.00 17.39 -6.87
C ASN A 105 -26.58 17.85 -7.29
N VAL A 106 -26.32 17.86 -8.59
CA VAL A 106 -25.05 18.29 -9.20
C VAL A 106 -24.66 19.73 -8.84
N ASN A 107 -25.65 20.58 -8.53
CA ASN A 107 -25.49 22.00 -8.20
C ASN A 107 -25.75 22.28 -6.71
N ALA A 108 -25.64 21.27 -5.84
CA ALA A 108 -25.71 21.50 -4.40
C ALA A 108 -24.62 22.49 -3.98
N MET A 109 -24.91 23.33 -2.99
CA MET A 109 -23.96 24.30 -2.45
C MET A 109 -23.62 23.97 -1.00
N ASP A 110 -22.32 23.93 -0.70
CA ASP A 110 -21.83 23.85 0.66
C ASP A 110 -22.06 25.17 1.45
N ARG A 111 -21.63 25.21 2.71
CA ARG A 111 -21.70 26.39 3.58
C ARG A 111 -20.95 27.60 3.01
N PHE A 112 -19.96 27.38 2.15
CA PHE A 112 -19.12 28.38 1.53
C PHE A 112 -19.56 28.75 0.11
N LYS A 113 -20.74 28.27 -0.33
CA LYS A 113 -21.29 28.47 -1.68
C LYS A 113 -20.47 27.83 -2.78
N ARG A 114 -19.73 26.76 -2.47
CA ARG A 114 -19.01 25.97 -3.48
C ARG A 114 -19.88 24.84 -3.99
N THR A 115 -19.80 24.58 -5.28
CA THR A 115 -20.45 23.44 -5.95
C THR A 115 -19.50 22.24 -6.06
N PRO A 116 -20.00 21.02 -6.29
CA PRO A 116 -19.16 19.87 -6.62
C PRO A 116 -18.26 20.14 -7.83
N THR A 117 -18.72 20.89 -8.83
CA THR A 117 -17.90 21.27 -9.99
C THR A 117 -16.68 22.09 -9.57
N GLU A 118 -16.84 23.05 -8.65
CA GLU A 118 -15.72 23.85 -8.15
C GLU A 118 -14.72 23.03 -7.32
N GLU A 119 -15.20 22.03 -6.56
CA GLU A 119 -14.32 21.09 -5.85
C GLU A 119 -13.50 20.25 -6.83
N ALA A 120 -14.13 19.73 -7.89
CA ALA A 120 -13.43 18.96 -8.92
C ALA A 120 -12.39 19.81 -9.69
N VAL A 121 -12.69 21.07 -9.96
CA VAL A 121 -11.74 22.03 -10.56
C VAL A 121 -10.56 22.29 -9.62
N THR A 122 -10.83 22.51 -8.33
CA THR A 122 -9.78 22.76 -7.33
C THR A 122 -8.84 21.57 -7.17
N GLY A 123 -9.38 20.35 -7.33
CA GLY A 123 -8.61 19.10 -7.31
C GLY A 123 -7.92 18.73 -8.63
N ASP A 124 -8.05 19.56 -9.68
CA ASP A 124 -7.50 19.31 -11.03
C ASP A 124 -8.03 18.00 -11.67
N PHE A 125 -9.32 17.68 -11.44
CA PHE A 125 -9.96 16.47 -11.93
C PHE A 125 -10.79 16.72 -13.21
N GLY A 126 -10.12 17.07 -14.30
CA GLY A 126 -10.76 17.45 -15.57
C GLY A 126 -11.86 16.50 -16.08
N GLU A 127 -11.65 15.18 -15.99
CA GLU A 127 -12.63 14.16 -16.36
C GLU A 127 -13.90 14.22 -15.50
N LEU A 128 -13.72 14.42 -14.20
CA LEU A 128 -14.83 14.54 -13.25
C LEU A 128 -15.56 15.87 -13.43
N VAL A 129 -14.84 16.95 -13.74
CA VAL A 129 -15.45 18.20 -14.18
C VAL A 129 -16.31 17.93 -15.41
N ARG A 130 -15.80 17.23 -16.42
CA ARG A 130 -16.57 16.90 -17.62
C ARG A 130 -17.85 16.11 -17.28
N LEU A 131 -17.74 15.07 -16.47
CA LEU A 131 -18.89 14.29 -16.01
C LEU A 131 -19.95 15.17 -15.33
N LEU A 132 -19.54 16.08 -14.44
CA LEU A 132 -20.44 17.00 -13.76
C LEU A 132 -21.10 17.96 -14.76
N LEU A 133 -20.35 18.49 -15.72
CA LEU A 133 -20.89 19.37 -16.78
C LEU A 133 -21.90 18.65 -17.68
N ASP A 134 -21.64 17.39 -18.04
CA ASP A 134 -22.58 16.56 -18.83
C ASP A 134 -23.90 16.34 -18.08
N HIS A 135 -23.87 16.38 -16.75
CA HIS A 135 -25.05 16.31 -15.88
C HIS A 135 -25.62 17.69 -15.50
N GLY A 136 -25.15 18.78 -16.13
CA GLY A 136 -25.65 20.14 -15.92
C GLY A 136 -25.03 20.87 -14.71
N GLY A 137 -23.82 20.47 -14.31
CA GLY A 137 -23.03 21.12 -13.26
C GLY A 137 -22.63 22.55 -13.62
N LYS A 138 -22.68 23.43 -12.63
CA LYS A 138 -22.44 24.87 -12.75
C LYS A 138 -21.47 25.36 -11.69
N VAL A 139 -20.93 26.56 -11.92
CA VAL A 139 -20.00 27.24 -11.03
C VAL A 139 -20.70 28.44 -10.38
N TRP A 140 -20.46 28.70 -9.10
CA TRP A 140 -21.03 29.85 -8.43
C TRP A 140 -20.22 31.12 -8.74
N GLU A 141 -20.85 32.10 -9.41
CA GLU A 141 -20.18 33.37 -9.70
C GLU A 141 -20.55 34.43 -8.66
N LYS A 142 -19.55 34.85 -7.87
CA LYS A 142 -19.75 35.79 -6.75
C LYS A 142 -20.20 37.16 -7.22
N GLN A 143 -19.73 37.61 -8.38
CA GLN A 143 -20.07 38.94 -8.91
C GLN A 143 -21.52 39.04 -9.39
N LEU A 144 -22.05 37.93 -9.91
CA LEU A 144 -23.42 37.83 -10.43
C LEU A 144 -24.41 37.31 -9.38
N GLY A 145 -23.91 36.70 -8.30
CA GLY A 145 -24.74 36.13 -7.23
C GLY A 145 -25.58 34.94 -7.69
N GLN A 146 -25.11 34.17 -8.69
CA GLN A 146 -25.83 33.04 -9.26
C GLN A 146 -24.87 31.97 -9.82
N CYS A 147 -25.39 30.74 -10.00
CA CYS A 147 -24.67 29.69 -10.72
C CYS A 147 -24.68 29.96 -12.22
N VAL A 148 -23.50 29.98 -12.84
CA VAL A 148 -23.29 30.15 -14.28
C VAL A 148 -22.68 28.90 -14.88
N ASP A 149 -22.83 28.75 -16.20
CA ASP A 149 -22.18 27.66 -16.92
C ASP A 149 -20.66 27.80 -16.84
N PHE A 150 -19.94 26.68 -16.75
CA PHE A 150 -18.49 26.67 -16.51
C PHE A 150 -17.71 27.54 -17.50
N ALA A 151 -18.08 27.50 -18.80
CA ALA A 151 -17.46 28.29 -19.86
C ALA A 151 -17.60 29.81 -19.67
N GLN A 152 -18.60 30.27 -18.91
CA GLN A 152 -18.86 31.68 -18.62
C GLN A 152 -18.31 32.12 -17.25
N SER A 153 -17.76 31.18 -16.48
CA SER A 153 -17.25 31.44 -15.13
C SER A 153 -15.80 31.94 -15.15
N HIS A 154 -15.37 32.51 -14.02
CA HIS A 154 -13.96 32.82 -13.77
C HIS A 154 -13.03 31.59 -13.76
N LEU A 155 -13.58 30.36 -13.77
CA LEU A 155 -12.82 29.10 -13.76
C LEU A 155 -12.67 28.46 -15.13
N SER A 156 -13.17 29.07 -16.21
CA SER A 156 -13.22 28.47 -17.55
C SER A 156 -11.87 27.98 -18.11
N ASN A 157 -10.75 28.52 -17.64
CA ASN A 157 -9.38 28.11 -18.01
C ASN A 157 -8.58 27.52 -16.84
N ALA A 158 -9.22 27.17 -15.73
CA ALA A 158 -8.54 26.73 -14.50
C ALA A 158 -8.10 25.26 -14.53
N VAL A 159 -8.71 24.44 -15.40
CA VAL A 159 -8.47 23.00 -15.51
C VAL A 159 -8.61 22.56 -16.97
N HIS A 160 -7.83 21.57 -17.39
CA HIS A 160 -8.00 20.95 -18.70
C HIS A 160 -9.22 20.00 -18.67
N ILE A 161 -10.25 20.30 -19.46
CA ILE A 161 -11.48 19.49 -19.54
C ILE A 161 -11.48 18.73 -20.88
N PRO A 162 -11.61 17.39 -20.88
CA PRO A 162 -11.71 16.61 -22.11
C PRO A 162 -13.03 16.86 -22.84
N ASP A 163 -13.04 16.72 -24.17
CA ASP A 163 -14.21 17.00 -25.01
C ASP A 163 -15.39 16.03 -24.81
N ASN A 164 -15.14 14.80 -24.34
CA ASN A 164 -16.15 13.78 -24.12
C ASN A 164 -15.85 12.96 -22.84
N SER A 165 -16.87 12.66 -22.02
CA SER A 165 -16.73 11.86 -20.79
C SER A 165 -16.60 10.35 -21.04
N ALA A 166 -17.08 9.86 -22.18
CA ALA A 166 -17.19 8.42 -22.46
C ALA A 166 -15.93 7.79 -23.10
N ASP A 167 -15.04 8.58 -23.71
CA ASP A 167 -13.96 8.08 -24.58
C ASP A 167 -12.54 8.37 -24.08
N PHE A 168 -12.36 8.86 -22.85
CA PHE A 168 -11.02 9.06 -22.32
C PHE A 168 -10.51 7.78 -21.66
N ASP A 169 -9.72 7.02 -22.41
CA ASP A 169 -8.63 6.25 -21.80
C ASP A 169 -7.61 7.28 -21.32
N PRO A 170 -7.39 7.42 -20.00
CA PRO A 170 -6.36 8.33 -19.54
C PRO A 170 -5.01 7.89 -20.11
N ASP A 171 -4.03 8.80 -20.23
CA ASP A 171 -2.74 8.53 -20.91
C ASP A 171 -1.98 7.28 -20.39
N TRP A 172 -2.33 6.80 -19.20
CA TRP A 172 -1.78 5.60 -18.58
C TRP A 172 -2.62 4.34 -18.79
N GLU A 173 -3.86 4.42 -19.26
CA GLU A 173 -4.66 3.25 -19.62
C GLU A 173 -4.08 2.65 -20.91
N VAL A 174 -3.80 1.36 -20.87
CA VAL A 174 -3.06 0.64 -21.93
C VAL A 174 -3.99 -0.36 -22.59
N ASP A 175 -4.10 -0.32 -23.92
CA ASP A 175 -4.67 -1.44 -24.68
C ASP A 175 -3.67 -2.61 -24.63
N PRO A 176 -4.05 -3.79 -24.09
CA PRO A 176 -3.19 -4.96 -24.07
C PRO A 176 -2.61 -5.35 -25.44
N LYS A 177 -3.25 -4.96 -26.55
CA LYS A 177 -2.76 -5.20 -27.91
C LYS A 177 -1.51 -4.41 -28.27
N ASP A 178 -1.26 -3.29 -27.59
CA ASP A 178 -0.06 -2.47 -27.79
C ASP A 178 1.16 -3.06 -27.08
N LEU A 179 0.98 -4.11 -26.28
CA LEU A 179 2.03 -4.80 -25.55
C LEU A 179 2.51 -6.03 -26.30
N ILE A 180 3.79 -6.03 -26.68
CA ILE A 180 4.46 -7.23 -27.17
C ILE A 180 5.03 -7.97 -25.96
N THR A 181 4.29 -8.98 -25.48
CA THR A 181 4.72 -9.81 -24.34
C THR A 181 5.90 -10.70 -24.74
N LEU A 182 6.96 -10.68 -23.92
CA LEU A 182 8.16 -11.48 -24.09
C LEU A 182 8.17 -12.63 -23.05
N ASN A 183 9.33 -12.89 -22.44
CA ASN A 183 9.48 -13.97 -21.46
C ASN A 183 8.85 -13.63 -20.11
N LYS A 184 8.37 -14.67 -19.42
CA LYS A 184 7.97 -14.62 -18.02
C LYS A 184 9.17 -14.27 -17.13
N LEU A 185 8.95 -13.36 -16.18
CA LEU A 185 9.93 -12.93 -15.17
C LEU A 185 9.66 -13.59 -13.82
N GLY A 186 8.38 -13.77 -13.48
CA GLY A 186 7.97 -14.36 -12.21
C GLY A 186 6.47 -14.63 -12.15
N GLU A 187 6.04 -15.37 -11.14
CA GLU A 187 4.63 -15.60 -10.83
C GLU A 187 4.46 -15.59 -9.32
N GLY A 188 3.45 -14.86 -8.84
CA GLY A 188 3.08 -14.79 -7.44
C GLY A 188 1.58 -14.98 -7.25
N GLU A 189 1.11 -14.73 -6.02
CA GLU A 189 -0.31 -14.82 -5.66
C GLU A 189 -1.18 -13.90 -6.52
N PHE A 190 -0.70 -12.68 -6.75
CA PHE A 190 -1.47 -11.62 -7.41
C PHE A 190 -1.45 -11.69 -8.95
N GLY A 191 -0.59 -12.52 -9.54
CA GLY A 191 -0.46 -12.51 -10.99
C GLY A 191 0.84 -13.08 -11.53
N VAL A 192 0.99 -12.99 -12.84
CA VAL A 192 2.20 -13.38 -13.58
C VAL A 192 2.87 -12.14 -14.14
N VAL A 193 4.16 -11.97 -13.83
CA VAL A 193 4.96 -10.84 -14.34
C VAL A 193 5.71 -11.29 -15.59
N HIS A 194 5.55 -10.56 -16.68
CA HIS A 194 6.27 -10.74 -17.93
C HIS A 194 7.13 -9.51 -18.24
N LYS A 195 8.21 -9.75 -18.96
CA LYS A 195 8.89 -8.68 -19.71
C LYS A 195 8.04 -8.39 -20.95
N ALA A 196 7.88 -7.14 -21.32
CA ALA A 196 7.19 -6.76 -22.56
C ALA A 196 7.84 -5.54 -23.22
N ILE A 197 7.45 -5.26 -24.46
CA ILE A 197 7.75 -4.01 -25.16
C ILE A 197 6.43 -3.22 -25.28
N TRP A 198 6.46 -1.96 -24.86
CA TRP A 198 5.37 -0.99 -25.04
C TRP A 198 5.92 0.24 -25.74
N ASN A 199 5.42 0.58 -26.93
CA ASN A 199 5.90 1.71 -27.73
C ASN A 199 7.43 1.76 -27.88
N GLY A 200 8.07 0.60 -28.10
CA GLY A 200 9.52 0.46 -28.21
C GLY A 200 10.29 0.42 -26.89
N THR A 201 9.64 0.65 -25.76
CA THR A 201 10.26 0.66 -24.43
C THR A 201 10.10 -0.69 -23.73
N LEU A 202 11.17 -1.20 -23.12
CA LEU A 202 11.11 -2.40 -22.29
C LEU A 202 10.44 -2.12 -20.94
N VAL A 203 9.40 -2.88 -20.63
CA VAL A 203 8.57 -2.73 -19.44
C VAL A 203 8.36 -4.07 -18.72
N ALA A 204 7.95 -4.00 -17.46
CA ALA A 204 7.44 -5.14 -16.72
C ALA A 204 5.90 -5.06 -16.68
N VAL A 205 5.24 -6.12 -17.16
CA VAL A 205 3.78 -6.24 -17.21
C VAL A 205 3.35 -7.33 -16.25
N LYS A 206 2.62 -6.95 -15.20
CA LYS A 206 2.01 -7.88 -14.25
C LYS A 206 0.57 -8.13 -14.68
N ILE A 207 0.31 -9.32 -15.21
CA ILE A 207 -1.03 -9.79 -15.56
C ILE A 207 -1.68 -10.31 -14.28
N LEU A 208 -2.77 -9.67 -13.86
CA LEU A 208 -3.39 -9.93 -12.57
C LEU A 208 -4.36 -11.11 -12.64
N LYS A 209 -4.33 -11.95 -11.60
CA LYS A 209 -5.31 -13.03 -11.42
C LYS A 209 -6.52 -12.50 -10.66
N ILE A 210 -7.39 -11.77 -11.35
CA ILE A 210 -8.59 -11.18 -10.74
C ILE A 210 -9.71 -12.22 -10.75
N SER A 211 -10.13 -12.66 -9.57
CA SER A 211 -11.14 -13.71 -9.40
C SER A 211 -12.52 -13.18 -9.04
N SER A 212 -12.64 -11.87 -8.78
CA SER A 212 -13.90 -11.25 -8.39
C SER A 212 -13.88 -9.76 -8.70
N ALA A 213 -15.08 -9.18 -8.82
CA ALA A 213 -15.22 -7.72 -8.89
C ALA A 213 -14.66 -7.01 -7.64
N ILE A 214 -14.47 -7.72 -6.51
CA ILE A 214 -13.87 -7.17 -5.29
C ILE A 214 -12.40 -6.92 -5.53
N ALA A 215 -11.69 -7.96 -5.98
CA ALA A 215 -10.28 -7.88 -6.34
C ALA A 215 -10.03 -6.84 -7.44
N LEU A 216 -10.98 -6.64 -8.36
CA LEU A 216 -10.90 -5.58 -9.38
C LEU A 216 -11.00 -4.17 -8.79
N ALA A 217 -11.91 -3.96 -7.83
CA ALA A 217 -12.07 -2.67 -7.16
C ALA A 217 -10.87 -2.34 -6.26
N ASP A 218 -10.34 -3.34 -5.56
CA ASP A 218 -9.09 -3.23 -4.81
C ASP A 218 -7.95 -2.83 -5.76
N PHE A 219 -7.74 -3.58 -6.85
CA PHE A 219 -6.71 -3.27 -7.87
C PHE A 219 -6.79 -1.81 -8.36
N ARG A 220 -7.99 -1.31 -8.69
CA ARG A 220 -8.17 0.08 -9.15
C ARG A 220 -7.81 1.10 -8.06
N SER A 221 -8.20 0.83 -6.82
CA SER A 221 -7.85 1.69 -5.67
C SER A 221 -6.35 1.70 -5.41
N GLU A 222 -5.69 0.56 -5.58
CA GLU A 222 -4.25 0.39 -5.43
C GLU A 222 -3.46 1.08 -6.56
N LEU A 223 -3.97 1.00 -7.79
CA LEU A 223 -3.42 1.70 -8.95
C LEU A 223 -3.41 3.21 -8.73
N GLU A 224 -4.42 3.78 -8.07
CA GLU A 224 -4.46 5.21 -7.75
C GLU A 224 -3.32 5.64 -6.81
N VAL A 225 -2.90 4.76 -5.90
CA VAL A 225 -1.70 5.01 -5.09
C VAL A 225 -0.46 5.01 -5.96
N MET A 226 -0.30 3.99 -6.81
CA MET A 226 0.87 3.83 -7.66
C MET A 226 1.03 4.98 -8.66
N ARG A 227 -0.07 5.47 -9.24
CA ARG A 227 -0.10 6.64 -10.15
C ARG A 227 0.48 7.90 -9.53
N ARG A 228 0.38 8.05 -8.21
CA ARG A 228 0.82 9.24 -7.49
C ARG A 228 2.23 9.09 -6.92
N VAL A 229 2.85 7.90 -7.02
CA VAL A 229 4.19 7.64 -6.49
C VAL A 229 5.25 7.91 -7.56
N HIS A 230 6.06 8.94 -7.30
CA HIS A 230 7.16 9.38 -8.16
C HIS A 230 8.38 9.61 -7.28
N HIS A 231 9.30 8.64 -7.25
CA HIS A 231 10.50 8.71 -6.43
C HIS A 231 11.59 7.79 -7.00
N PRO A 232 12.88 8.17 -6.98
CA PRO A 232 13.98 7.35 -7.52
C PRO A 232 14.13 5.98 -6.85
N ASN A 233 13.63 5.80 -5.63
CA ASN A 233 13.64 4.54 -4.89
C ASN A 233 12.26 3.86 -4.78
N ALA A 234 11.32 4.17 -5.67
CA ALA A 234 10.07 3.45 -5.83
C ALA A 234 9.87 3.10 -7.30
N VAL A 235 9.42 1.89 -7.60
CA VAL A 235 9.15 1.46 -8.98
C VAL A 235 8.08 2.36 -9.60
N GLN A 236 8.43 2.97 -10.73
CA GLN A 236 7.56 3.87 -11.45
C GLN A 236 6.43 3.11 -12.16
N PHE A 237 5.21 3.52 -11.86
CA PHE A 237 4.03 3.16 -12.64
C PHE A 237 4.08 3.85 -14.01
N LEU A 238 3.83 3.09 -15.07
CA LEU A 238 3.80 3.59 -16.44
C LEU A 238 2.40 3.51 -17.06
N GLY A 239 1.63 2.49 -16.69
CA GLY A 239 0.28 2.30 -17.20
C GLY A 239 -0.43 1.07 -16.65
N GLY A 240 -1.66 0.83 -17.07
CA GLY A 240 -2.43 -0.36 -16.72
C GLY A 240 -3.63 -0.59 -17.63
N CYS A 241 -4.13 -1.82 -17.72
CA CYS A 241 -5.44 -2.10 -18.31
C CYS A 241 -6.41 -2.39 -17.17
N THR A 242 -7.36 -1.49 -16.97
CA THR A 242 -8.37 -1.55 -15.91
C THR A 242 -9.77 -1.76 -16.46
N LYS A 243 -10.00 -1.46 -17.74
CA LYS A 243 -11.32 -1.51 -18.38
C LYS A 243 -11.69 -2.89 -18.94
N GLN A 244 -10.70 -3.67 -19.39
CA GLN A 244 -10.94 -4.98 -20.00
C GLN A 244 -9.91 -6.04 -19.58
N GLU A 245 -10.25 -7.31 -19.80
CA GLU A 245 -9.30 -8.40 -19.64
C GLU A 245 -8.33 -8.50 -20.84
N PRO A 246 -7.06 -8.87 -20.62
CA PRO A 246 -6.46 -9.14 -19.30
C PRO A 246 -6.17 -7.87 -18.50
N TYR A 247 -6.59 -7.85 -17.23
CA TYR A 247 -6.24 -6.77 -16.32
C TYR A 247 -4.74 -6.81 -16.03
N LEU A 248 -4.05 -5.69 -16.26
CA LEU A 248 -2.60 -5.64 -16.17
C LEU A 248 -2.10 -4.33 -15.57
N LEU A 249 -0.90 -4.41 -15.01
CA LEU A 249 -0.14 -3.30 -14.46
C LEU A 249 1.19 -3.22 -15.20
N VAL A 250 1.51 -2.05 -15.76
CA VAL A 250 2.75 -1.76 -16.48
C VAL A 250 3.64 -0.87 -15.63
N THR A 251 4.87 -1.32 -15.42
CA THR A 251 5.90 -0.61 -14.65
C THR A 251 7.23 -0.61 -15.40
N GLU A 252 8.15 0.27 -14.99
CA GLU A 252 9.53 0.21 -15.49
C GLU A 252 10.17 -1.17 -15.21
N LEU A 253 10.96 -1.65 -16.17
CA LEU A 253 11.64 -2.93 -16.03
C LEU A 253 12.86 -2.84 -15.11
N MET A 254 12.90 -3.68 -14.09
CA MET A 254 14.00 -3.78 -13.13
C MET A 254 15.11 -4.71 -13.64
N SER A 255 16.09 -4.15 -14.34
CA SER A 255 17.14 -4.92 -15.04
C SER A 255 18.04 -5.76 -14.11
N GLY A 256 18.21 -5.39 -12.84
CA GLY A 256 19.11 -6.09 -11.91
C GLY A 256 18.46 -7.23 -11.11
N GLY A 257 17.15 -7.44 -11.22
CA GLY A 257 16.42 -8.42 -10.41
C GLY A 257 16.06 -7.94 -9.01
N SER A 258 15.83 -8.88 -8.09
CA SER A 258 15.46 -8.59 -6.70
C SER A 258 16.63 -8.84 -5.73
N LEU A 259 16.62 -8.19 -4.57
CA LEU A 259 17.60 -8.45 -3.51
C LEU A 259 17.53 -9.91 -3.02
N ALA A 260 16.36 -10.55 -3.09
CA ALA A 260 16.23 -11.98 -2.80
C ALA A 260 17.07 -12.86 -3.75
N ASP A 261 17.27 -12.46 -5.00
CA ASP A 261 18.14 -13.18 -5.95
C ASP A 261 19.59 -13.21 -5.44
N ALA A 262 20.07 -12.09 -4.92
CA ALA A 262 21.41 -11.98 -4.36
C ALA A 262 21.58 -12.85 -3.11
N PHE A 263 20.60 -12.86 -2.19
CA PHE A 263 20.67 -13.69 -0.99
C PHE A 263 20.65 -15.20 -1.29
N ARG A 264 19.97 -15.63 -2.37
CA ARG A 264 20.02 -17.03 -2.83
C ARG A 264 21.39 -17.43 -3.36
N SER A 265 22.13 -16.49 -3.97
CA SER A 265 23.48 -16.75 -4.48
C SER A 265 24.55 -16.93 -3.37
N GLN A 266 24.20 -16.68 -2.10
CA GLN A 266 25.10 -16.69 -0.94
C GLN A 266 26.33 -15.78 -1.04
N ARG A 267 26.35 -14.88 -2.02
CA ARG A 267 27.41 -13.89 -2.18
C ARG A 267 27.19 -12.74 -1.19
N VAL A 268 28.28 -12.35 -0.53
CA VAL A 268 28.26 -11.32 0.53
C VAL A 268 28.43 -9.93 -0.09
N PHE A 269 27.68 -8.96 0.43
CA PHE A 269 27.84 -7.55 0.06
C PHE A 269 29.03 -6.92 0.78
N ALA A 270 29.80 -6.09 0.07
CA ALA A 270 30.71 -5.17 0.74
C ALA A 270 29.89 -4.24 1.65
N LEU A 271 30.43 -3.88 2.82
CA LEU A 271 29.72 -3.07 3.81
C LEU A 271 29.19 -1.76 3.22
N ARG A 272 29.99 -1.08 2.38
CA ARG A 272 29.55 0.14 1.67
C ARG A 272 28.31 -0.12 0.82
N ARG A 273 28.31 -1.18 0.01
CA ARG A 273 27.18 -1.55 -0.84
C ARG A 273 25.94 -1.93 -0.02
N ALA A 274 26.13 -2.67 1.07
CA ALA A 274 25.05 -3.03 1.99
C ALA A 274 24.35 -1.78 2.56
N LEU A 275 25.13 -0.75 2.93
CA LEU A 275 24.57 0.52 3.39
C LEU A 275 23.89 1.33 2.26
N GLU A 276 24.46 1.36 1.05
CA GLU A 276 23.83 2.02 -0.10
C GLU A 276 22.44 1.41 -0.41
N ILE A 277 22.36 0.07 -0.42
CA ILE A 277 21.09 -0.66 -0.56
C ILE A 277 20.11 -0.28 0.56
N ALA A 278 20.58 -0.22 1.81
CA ALA A 278 19.75 0.13 2.95
C ALA A 278 19.25 1.59 2.89
N VAL A 279 20.10 2.53 2.49
CA VAL A 279 19.75 3.94 2.33
C VAL A 279 18.70 4.13 1.25
N ASP A 280 18.86 3.50 0.09
CA ASP A 280 17.89 3.57 -1.00
C ASP A 280 16.52 3.04 -0.55
N CYS A 281 16.48 1.90 0.12
CA CYS A 281 15.26 1.35 0.71
C CYS A 281 14.64 2.32 1.73
N ALA A 282 15.46 2.89 2.62
CA ALA A 282 15.01 3.82 3.64
C ALA A 282 14.44 5.12 3.05
N ARG A 283 15.04 5.65 1.99
CA ARG A 283 14.53 6.82 1.24
C ARG A 283 13.19 6.52 0.56
N GLY A 284 13.06 5.35 -0.07
CA GLY A 284 11.79 4.90 -0.64
C GLY A 284 10.67 4.83 0.40
N LEU A 285 10.94 4.26 1.57
CA LEU A 285 9.96 4.17 2.66
C LEU A 285 9.66 5.55 3.26
N ALA A 286 10.68 6.38 3.49
CA ALA A 286 10.48 7.74 3.99
C ALA A 286 9.59 8.56 3.04
N TYR A 287 9.75 8.41 1.72
CA TYR A 287 8.87 9.02 0.73
C TYR A 287 7.43 8.52 0.86
N LEU A 288 7.22 7.20 0.88
CA LEU A 288 5.88 6.61 0.98
C LEU A 288 5.17 7.01 2.28
N HIS A 289 5.85 6.94 3.41
CA HIS A 289 5.33 7.25 4.74
C HIS A 289 4.96 8.72 4.93
N ASN A 290 5.65 9.64 4.24
CA ASN A 290 5.41 11.08 4.34
C ASN A 290 4.57 11.65 3.18
N LYS A 291 4.02 10.80 2.29
CA LYS A 291 3.08 11.28 1.27
C LYS A 291 1.88 11.96 1.94
N LYS A 292 1.51 13.12 1.40
CA LYS A 292 0.34 13.88 1.87
C LYS A 292 -0.97 13.29 1.35
N HIS A 293 -0.98 12.81 0.09
CA HIS A 293 -2.14 12.24 -0.58
C HIS A 293 -1.77 10.97 -1.37
N PRO A 294 -2.35 9.80 -1.03
CA PRO A 294 -3.01 9.54 0.26
C PRO A 294 -2.04 9.80 1.43
N SER A 295 -2.57 10.16 2.59
CA SER A 295 -1.75 10.44 3.77
C SER A 295 -1.09 9.16 4.30
N GLY A 296 0.23 9.05 4.14
CA GLY A 296 1.05 7.93 4.60
C GLY A 296 0.72 6.59 3.94
N VAL A 297 1.51 6.21 2.92
CA VAL A 297 1.40 4.89 2.27
C VAL A 297 2.18 3.85 3.08
N VAL A 298 1.50 2.82 3.58
CA VAL A 298 2.14 1.65 4.22
C VAL A 298 2.43 0.59 3.16
N HIS A 299 3.67 0.07 3.10
CA HIS A 299 4.02 -0.97 2.13
C HIS A 299 3.43 -2.34 2.50
N ARG A 300 3.46 -2.74 3.79
CA ARG A 300 2.86 -3.95 4.39
C ARG A 300 3.47 -5.31 4.02
N ASP A 301 4.14 -5.43 2.89
CA ASP A 301 4.83 -6.65 2.44
C ASP A 301 6.30 -6.36 2.11
N LEU A 302 6.97 -5.57 2.96
CA LEU A 302 8.37 -5.26 2.72
C LEU A 302 9.25 -6.50 2.98
N LYS A 303 9.91 -6.99 1.94
CA LYS A 303 10.82 -8.15 1.98
C LYS A 303 11.87 -8.05 0.87
N PRO A 304 12.97 -8.82 0.91
CA PRO A 304 14.01 -8.76 -0.12
C PRO A 304 13.52 -9.02 -1.56
N ALA A 305 12.43 -9.76 -1.74
CA ALA A 305 11.84 -10.01 -3.06
C ALA A 305 11.20 -8.75 -3.67
N ASN A 306 10.79 -7.79 -2.83
CA ASN A 306 10.14 -6.54 -3.22
C ASN A 306 11.12 -5.34 -3.22
N LEU A 307 12.43 -5.63 -3.08
CA LEU A 307 13.52 -4.66 -3.27
C LEU A 307 14.18 -4.95 -4.60
N MET A 308 13.80 -4.18 -5.62
CA MET A 308 14.24 -4.39 -6.99
C MET A 308 15.43 -3.51 -7.33
N VAL A 309 16.30 -4.00 -8.22
CA VAL A 309 17.50 -3.29 -8.65
C VAL A 309 17.28 -2.66 -10.03
N ALA A 310 17.31 -1.34 -10.06
CA ALA A 310 17.26 -0.53 -11.26
C ALA A 310 18.66 -0.15 -11.73
N GLY A 311 18.81 0.01 -13.03
CA GLY A 311 20.02 0.48 -13.68
C GLY A 311 20.01 0.20 -15.16
N SER A 312 21.01 0.74 -15.86
CA SER A 312 21.12 0.60 -17.31
C SER A 312 21.26 -0.88 -17.70
N SER A 313 20.47 -1.30 -18.69
CA SER A 313 20.45 -2.66 -19.22
C SER A 313 21.75 -3.06 -19.94
N TYR A 314 22.65 -2.10 -20.19
CA TYR A 314 24.00 -2.36 -20.73
C TYR A 314 24.96 -2.94 -19.68
N HIS A 315 24.60 -2.94 -18.40
CA HIS A 315 25.39 -3.57 -17.33
C HIS A 315 24.88 -4.97 -17.00
N THR A 316 25.77 -5.84 -16.50
CA THR A 316 25.39 -7.16 -16.03
C THR A 316 24.55 -7.05 -14.75
N ARG A 317 23.67 -8.05 -14.52
CA ARG A 317 22.88 -8.13 -13.27
C ARG A 317 23.76 -8.08 -12.04
N ASP A 318 24.93 -8.72 -12.08
CA ASP A 318 25.89 -8.72 -10.98
C ASP A 318 26.46 -7.33 -10.70
N ALA A 319 26.87 -6.59 -11.73
CA ALA A 319 27.36 -5.23 -11.56
C ALA A 319 26.25 -4.32 -10.98
N LEU A 320 25.03 -4.45 -11.49
CA LEU A 320 23.88 -3.72 -10.96
C LEU A 320 23.63 -4.09 -9.48
N MET A 321 23.61 -5.37 -9.13
CA MET A 321 23.32 -5.80 -7.76
C MET A 321 24.41 -5.40 -6.77
N PHE A 322 25.67 -5.66 -7.10
CA PHE A 322 26.78 -5.60 -6.13
C PHE A 322 27.59 -4.30 -6.18
N ASP A 323 27.48 -3.51 -7.25
CA ASP A 323 28.38 -2.36 -7.44
C ASP A 323 27.65 -1.04 -7.70
N ILE A 324 26.71 -0.99 -8.67
CA ILE A 324 26.25 0.30 -9.24
C ILE A 324 24.74 0.53 -9.30
N GLY A 325 23.92 -0.50 -9.10
CA GLY A 325 22.47 -0.38 -9.26
C GLY A 325 21.82 0.39 -8.11
N THR A 326 20.62 0.89 -8.35
CA THR A 326 19.80 1.61 -7.35
C THR A 326 18.66 0.72 -6.88
N ILE A 327 18.31 0.79 -5.59
CA ILE A 327 17.19 0.01 -5.06
C ILE A 327 15.89 0.79 -5.22
N LYS A 328 14.87 0.10 -5.73
CA LYS A 328 13.51 0.57 -5.83
C LYS A 328 12.55 -0.39 -5.12
N LEU A 329 11.66 0.16 -4.31
CA LEU A 329 10.55 -0.59 -3.72
C LEU A 329 9.58 -1.01 -4.83
N SER A 330 9.18 -2.28 -4.88
CA SER A 330 8.11 -2.79 -5.76
C SER A 330 6.94 -3.33 -4.95
N ASP A 331 5.81 -3.57 -5.62
CA ASP A 331 4.60 -4.15 -5.01
C ASP A 331 4.07 -3.37 -3.79
N PHE A 332 4.50 -2.12 -3.62
CA PHE A 332 3.84 -1.15 -2.75
C PHE A 332 2.52 -0.76 -3.42
N GLY A 333 1.43 -0.79 -2.65
CA GLY A 333 0.09 -0.57 -3.20
C GLY A 333 -0.69 -1.85 -3.42
N LEU A 334 -0.10 -2.99 -3.79
CA LEU A 334 -0.84 -4.25 -4.03
C LEU A 334 -1.14 -5.10 -2.78
N SER A 335 -0.92 -4.52 -1.60
CA SER A 335 -0.90 -5.25 -0.33
C SER A 335 -2.23 -5.17 0.41
N LYS A 336 -3.04 -6.22 0.22
CA LYS A 336 -4.25 -6.64 0.97
C LYS A 336 -4.81 -5.56 1.89
N SER A 337 -5.87 -4.88 1.44
CA SER A 337 -6.84 -4.17 2.28
C SER A 337 -7.47 -5.16 3.27
N LEU A 338 -6.84 -5.36 4.43
CA LEU A 338 -7.58 -5.93 5.56
C LEU A 338 -8.68 -4.94 5.93
N PRO A 339 -9.91 -5.43 6.18
CA PRO A 339 -11.00 -4.58 6.63
C PRO A 339 -10.57 -3.97 7.96
N VAL A 340 -10.39 -2.65 8.00
CA VAL A 340 -10.35 -1.88 9.24
C VAL A 340 -11.78 -1.83 9.80
N ASN A 341 -12.38 -3.01 10.03
CA ASN A 341 -13.64 -3.12 10.75
C ASN A 341 -13.31 -3.05 12.23
N LYS A 342 -13.50 -1.87 12.83
CA LYS A 342 -13.50 -1.75 14.30
C LYS A 342 -14.70 -2.46 14.96
N HIS A 343 -15.66 -3.03 14.21
CA HIS A 343 -16.92 -3.53 14.77
C HIS A 343 -17.55 -4.77 14.08
N ALA A 344 -16.83 -5.53 13.24
CA ALA A 344 -17.37 -6.79 12.74
C ALA A 344 -16.73 -7.96 13.50
N GLY A 345 -17.56 -8.77 14.17
CA GLY A 345 -17.14 -9.98 14.86
C GLY A 345 -16.26 -10.84 13.96
N TYR A 346 -15.03 -11.08 14.42
CA TYR A 346 -14.03 -11.83 13.71
C TYR A 346 -14.44 -13.30 13.72
N ASP A 347 -14.70 -13.87 12.53
CA ASP A 347 -14.78 -15.32 12.40
C ASP A 347 -13.37 -15.88 12.59
N ILE A 348 -13.14 -16.50 13.75
CA ILE A 348 -11.90 -17.21 14.12
C ILE A 348 -11.54 -18.30 13.10
N ASN A 349 -12.51 -18.76 12.29
CA ASN A 349 -12.33 -19.79 11.27
C ASN A 349 -12.33 -19.27 9.84
N ALA A 350 -12.49 -17.96 9.61
CA ALA A 350 -12.20 -17.36 8.33
C ALA A 350 -10.69 -17.42 8.13
N THR A 351 -10.27 -18.53 7.55
CA THR A 351 -8.93 -18.82 7.08
C THR A 351 -8.60 -17.73 6.04
N PHE A 352 -8.17 -16.56 6.51
CA PHE A 352 -7.37 -15.65 5.73
C PHE A 352 -6.30 -16.54 5.14
N ARG A 353 -6.34 -16.75 3.82
CA ARG A 353 -5.41 -17.65 3.14
C ARG A 353 -4.01 -17.09 3.38
N LEU A 354 -3.37 -17.61 4.42
CA LEU A 354 -2.02 -17.40 4.89
C LEU A 354 -1.04 -18.19 3.99
N THR A 355 -1.29 -18.16 2.68
CA THR A 355 -0.52 -18.87 1.66
C THR A 355 0.28 -17.85 0.86
N GLY A 356 1.19 -17.15 1.53
CA GLY A 356 2.27 -16.40 0.91
C GLY A 356 3.58 -17.08 1.29
N GLU A 357 4.47 -17.27 0.32
CA GLU A 357 5.84 -17.83 0.44
C GLU A 357 6.33 -17.86 1.90
N THR A 358 6.39 -19.05 2.52
CA THR A 358 6.64 -19.22 3.96
C THR A 358 7.84 -18.40 4.46
N GLY A 359 8.86 -18.15 3.63
CA GLY A 359 9.99 -17.26 3.95
C GLY A 359 9.65 -15.81 4.31
N SER A 360 8.49 -15.27 3.91
CA SER A 360 8.09 -13.87 4.12
C SER A 360 7.83 -13.54 5.60
N TYR A 361 7.41 -14.54 6.40
CA TYR A 361 7.07 -14.36 7.82
C TYR A 361 8.23 -13.82 8.66
N ARG A 362 9.49 -14.06 8.26
CA ARG A 362 10.68 -13.57 8.98
C ARG A 362 10.76 -12.05 9.07
N TYR A 363 10.15 -11.34 8.13
CA TYR A 363 10.17 -9.88 8.04
C TYR A 363 8.90 -9.26 8.64
N MET A 364 7.92 -10.06 9.05
CA MET A 364 6.63 -9.61 9.54
C MET A 364 6.74 -9.01 10.95
N ALA A 365 6.12 -7.85 11.15
CA ALA A 365 6.09 -7.19 12.45
C ALA A 365 5.22 -7.95 13.49
N PRO A 366 5.57 -7.91 14.79
CA PRO A 366 4.85 -8.57 15.86
C PRO A 366 3.34 -8.27 15.92
N GLU A 367 2.97 -7.02 15.73
CA GLU A 367 1.57 -6.55 15.74
C GLU A 367 0.79 -7.05 14.51
N VAL A 368 1.45 -7.21 13.35
CA VAL A 368 0.82 -7.77 12.14
C VAL A 368 0.52 -9.24 12.35
N PHE A 369 1.49 -9.99 12.91
CA PHE A 369 1.31 -11.41 13.24
C PHE A 369 0.20 -11.63 14.28
N ARG A 370 0.06 -10.73 15.25
CA ARG A 370 -0.99 -10.77 16.29
C ARG A 370 -2.35 -10.25 15.82
N HIS A 371 -2.48 -9.82 14.56
CA HIS A 371 -3.68 -9.20 14.00
C HIS A 371 -4.14 -7.95 14.78
N GLU A 372 -3.18 -7.20 15.32
CA GLU A 372 -3.44 -5.94 16.03
C GLU A 372 -3.53 -4.76 15.03
N PRO A 373 -4.18 -3.65 15.40
CA PRO A 373 -4.11 -2.42 14.62
C PRO A 373 -2.66 -1.95 14.45
N TYR A 374 -2.30 -1.53 13.25
CA TYR A 374 -0.94 -1.14 12.91
C TYR A 374 -0.88 0.10 12.02
N ASN A 375 0.30 0.70 11.91
CA ASN A 375 0.57 1.91 11.11
C ASN A 375 1.84 1.71 10.26
N ILE A 376 2.39 2.79 9.69
CA ILE A 376 3.62 2.79 8.88
C ILE A 376 4.85 2.14 9.56
N LYS A 377 4.84 2.01 10.90
CA LYS A 377 5.95 1.43 11.67
C LYS A 377 6.16 -0.06 11.45
N VAL A 378 5.22 -0.76 10.84
CA VAL A 378 5.42 -2.17 10.43
C VAL A 378 6.52 -2.29 9.40
N ASP A 379 6.62 -1.33 8.47
CA ASP A 379 7.66 -1.32 7.43
C ASP A 379 9.04 -1.04 8.04
N VAL A 380 9.09 -0.27 9.14
CA VAL A 380 10.35 0.00 9.88
C VAL A 380 10.89 -1.29 10.51
N TYR A 381 10.00 -2.14 11.04
CA TYR A 381 10.39 -3.45 11.55
C TYR A 381 10.89 -4.37 10.43
N SER A 382 10.16 -4.44 9.32
CA SER A 382 10.56 -5.24 8.16
C SER A 382 11.91 -4.76 7.59
N PHE A 383 12.12 -3.44 7.54
CA PHE A 383 13.39 -2.83 7.17
C PHE A 383 14.53 -3.29 8.09
N ALA A 384 14.31 -3.33 9.41
CA ALA A 384 15.30 -3.80 10.37
C ALA A 384 15.75 -5.25 10.10
N MET A 385 14.81 -6.12 9.71
CA MET A 385 15.10 -7.52 9.36
C MET A 385 15.91 -7.64 8.06
N ILE A 386 15.64 -6.78 7.07
CA ILE A 386 16.43 -6.70 5.84
C ILE A 386 17.84 -6.15 6.13
N LEU A 387 17.94 -5.09 6.94
CA LEU A 387 19.20 -4.50 7.35
C LEU A 387 20.05 -5.50 8.14
N TYR A 388 19.42 -6.26 9.05
CA TYR A 388 20.08 -7.37 9.74
C TYR A 388 20.70 -8.35 8.73
N GLN A 389 19.94 -8.78 7.71
CA GLN A 389 20.45 -9.76 6.74
C GLN A 389 21.60 -9.21 5.90
N LEU A 390 21.54 -7.94 5.52
CA LEU A 390 22.62 -7.25 4.80
C LEU A 390 23.92 -7.19 5.61
N LEU A 391 23.84 -7.04 6.94
CA LEU A 391 25.01 -6.85 7.82
C LEU A 391 25.53 -8.15 8.45
N GLU A 392 24.64 -9.09 8.74
CA GLU A 392 24.97 -10.39 9.36
C GLU A 392 25.18 -11.50 8.32
N HIS A 393 24.94 -11.20 7.04
CA HIS A 393 25.13 -12.11 5.89
C HIS A 393 24.32 -13.41 5.99
N CYS A 394 23.26 -13.41 6.80
CA CYS A 394 22.39 -14.55 7.04
C CYS A 394 20.95 -14.10 7.22
N ALA A 395 20.01 -14.97 6.82
CA ALA A 395 18.59 -14.67 7.01
C ALA A 395 18.26 -14.46 8.51
N PRO A 396 17.33 -13.56 8.85
CA PRO A 396 16.83 -13.41 10.21
C PRO A 396 16.31 -14.75 10.74
N PHE A 397 16.73 -15.11 11.96
CA PHE A 397 16.39 -16.41 12.56
C PHE A 397 16.83 -17.63 11.70
N GLN A 398 18.01 -17.56 11.07
CA GLN A 398 18.55 -18.68 10.29
C GLN A 398 18.49 -20.00 11.08
N GLY A 399 17.97 -21.05 10.45
CA GLY A 399 17.79 -22.38 11.06
C GLY A 399 16.46 -22.59 11.80
N MET A 400 15.66 -21.55 12.00
CA MET A 400 14.29 -21.64 12.54
C MET A 400 13.26 -21.62 11.41
N ASP A 401 12.14 -22.31 11.53
CA ASP A 401 11.04 -22.17 10.56
C ASP A 401 10.55 -20.69 10.51
N PRO A 402 10.23 -20.11 9.34
CA PRO A 402 9.79 -18.73 9.25
C PRO A 402 8.55 -18.37 10.08
N VAL A 403 7.56 -19.27 10.16
CA VAL A 403 6.32 -19.03 10.92
C VAL A 403 6.63 -19.11 12.42
N GLU A 404 7.44 -20.10 12.82
CA GLU A 404 7.94 -20.20 14.19
C GLU A 404 8.74 -18.95 14.60
N ALA A 405 9.57 -18.41 13.70
CA ALA A 405 10.34 -17.19 13.91
C ALA A 405 9.42 -15.98 14.14
N ALA A 406 8.41 -15.80 13.30
CA ALA A 406 7.42 -14.73 13.48
C ALA A 406 6.65 -14.89 14.80
N GLN A 407 6.22 -16.11 15.13
CA GLN A 407 5.51 -16.40 16.37
C GLN A 407 6.37 -16.10 17.60
N LYS A 408 7.63 -16.54 17.64
CA LYS A 408 8.56 -16.26 18.74
C LYS A 408 8.90 -14.77 18.85
N ALA A 409 9.05 -14.09 17.72
CA ALA A 409 9.26 -12.65 17.71
C ALA A 409 8.04 -11.89 18.26
N ALA A 410 6.82 -12.36 17.95
CA ALA A 410 5.57 -11.74 18.35
C ALA A 410 5.15 -12.02 19.79
N LEU A 411 5.26 -13.27 20.23
CA LEU A 411 4.71 -13.72 21.53
C LEU A 411 5.77 -13.80 22.64
N GLN A 412 7.04 -13.97 22.28
CA GLN A 412 8.14 -14.16 23.23
C GLN A 412 9.21 -13.06 23.13
N ASN A 413 9.01 -12.09 22.23
CA ASN A 413 9.95 -11.01 21.93
C ASN A 413 11.38 -11.50 21.59
N VAL A 414 11.49 -12.70 20.99
CA VAL A 414 12.79 -13.23 20.55
C VAL A 414 13.28 -12.42 19.35
N ARG A 415 14.59 -12.17 19.28
CA ARG A 415 15.24 -11.47 18.16
C ARG A 415 16.47 -12.24 17.65
N PRO A 416 16.88 -12.04 16.38
CA PRO A 416 18.11 -12.62 15.84
C PRO A 416 19.36 -12.22 16.65
N LYS A 417 20.34 -13.13 16.70
CA LYS A 417 21.61 -12.91 17.41
C LYS A 417 22.65 -12.28 16.48
N PHE A 418 23.34 -11.26 16.95
CA PHE A 418 24.42 -10.61 16.21
C PHE A 418 25.72 -11.43 16.28
N LYS A 419 26.44 -11.50 15.16
CA LYS A 419 27.79 -12.08 15.07
C LYS A 419 28.76 -11.08 14.45
N ASN A 420 28.42 -10.54 13.28
CA ASN A 420 29.25 -9.58 12.55
C ASN A 420 29.20 -8.19 13.19
N LEU A 421 28.02 -7.74 13.61
CA LEU A 421 27.84 -6.45 14.28
C LEU A 421 28.54 -6.42 15.66
N ASP A 422 28.62 -7.57 16.32
CA ASP A 422 29.34 -7.81 17.58
C ASP A 422 30.76 -8.36 17.37
N SER A 423 31.29 -8.29 16.13
CA SER A 423 32.61 -8.81 15.82
C SER A 423 33.68 -8.14 16.67
N LYS A 424 34.55 -8.94 17.29
CA LYS A 424 35.69 -8.44 18.08
C LYS A 424 36.70 -7.65 17.24
N THR A 425 36.77 -7.92 15.93
CA THR A 425 37.75 -7.31 15.02
C THR A 425 37.23 -6.02 14.38
N ARG A 426 35.92 -5.89 14.18
CA ARG A 426 35.29 -4.72 13.58
C ARG A 426 33.85 -4.53 14.09
N PRO A 427 33.66 -4.12 15.35
CA PRO A 427 32.33 -3.90 15.90
C PRO A 427 31.67 -2.69 15.22
N MET A 428 30.35 -2.73 15.07
CA MET A 428 29.57 -1.67 14.42
C MET A 428 28.42 -1.23 15.34
N PRO A 429 28.71 -0.56 16.46
CA PRO A 429 27.74 -0.29 17.52
C PRO A 429 26.58 0.60 17.06
N GLU A 430 26.82 1.59 16.21
CA GLU A 430 25.77 2.51 15.74
C GLU A 430 24.78 1.79 14.79
N LEU A 431 25.27 0.95 13.89
CA LEU A 431 24.41 0.10 13.04
C LEU A 431 23.63 -0.92 13.87
N LYS A 432 24.25 -1.50 14.89
CA LYS A 432 23.56 -2.40 15.84
C LYS A 432 22.45 -1.67 16.60
N LYS A 433 22.71 -0.47 17.13
CA LYS A 433 21.70 0.35 17.81
C LYS A 433 20.54 0.67 16.88
N LEU A 434 20.81 1.00 15.61
CA LEU A 434 19.78 1.24 14.60
C LEU A 434 18.89 0.02 14.38
N VAL A 435 19.49 -1.16 14.15
CA VAL A 435 18.73 -2.41 13.99
C VAL A 435 17.86 -2.67 15.23
N ILE A 436 18.43 -2.48 16.42
CA ILE A 436 17.72 -2.69 17.69
C ILE A 436 16.53 -1.73 17.87
N ALA A 437 16.72 -0.45 17.56
CA ALA A 437 15.65 0.53 17.64
C ALA A 437 14.55 0.27 16.60
N ALA A 438 14.92 -0.15 15.39
CA ALA A 438 13.98 -0.37 14.30
C ALA A 438 13.09 -1.61 14.46
N TRP A 439 13.53 -2.65 15.19
CA TRP A 439 12.73 -3.86 15.46
C TRP A 439 12.10 -3.90 16.87
N ASP A 440 12.00 -2.75 17.56
CA ASP A 440 11.42 -2.66 18.90
C ASP A 440 9.98 -3.26 18.90
N PRO A 441 9.61 -4.06 19.91
CA PRO A 441 8.25 -4.60 19.99
C PRO A 441 7.17 -3.52 20.04
N ASN A 442 7.46 -2.35 20.59
CA ASN A 442 6.56 -1.20 20.60
C ASN A 442 6.76 -0.36 19.32
N PRO A 443 5.76 -0.28 18.42
CA PRO A 443 5.86 0.49 17.18
C PRO A 443 6.21 1.97 17.40
N GLU A 444 5.76 2.57 18.50
CA GLU A 444 5.97 3.99 18.82
C GLU A 444 7.42 4.31 19.22
N ARG A 445 8.22 3.29 19.58
CA ARG A 445 9.65 3.45 19.89
C ARG A 445 10.54 3.33 18.65
N ARG A 446 9.99 2.82 17.54
CA ARG A 446 10.76 2.66 16.31
C ARG A 446 10.99 4.05 15.70
N PRO A 447 12.18 4.32 15.12
CA PRO A 447 12.47 5.60 14.48
C PRO A 447 11.57 5.83 13.26
N ASP A 448 11.44 7.09 12.84
CA ASP A 448 10.90 7.40 11.52
C ASP A 448 11.95 7.14 10.44
N MET A 449 11.50 6.78 9.24
CA MET A 449 12.43 6.44 8.15
C MET A 449 13.33 7.59 7.73
N ARG A 450 12.91 8.85 7.94
CA ARG A 450 13.80 10.01 7.73
C ARG A 450 15.00 9.98 8.68
N ALA A 451 14.79 9.71 9.97
CA ALA A 451 15.89 9.57 10.93
C ALA A 451 16.78 8.36 10.61
N VAL A 452 16.20 7.27 10.11
CA VAL A 452 16.96 6.10 9.63
C VAL A 452 17.87 6.49 8.46
N VAL A 453 17.38 7.27 7.49
CA VAL A 453 18.21 7.78 6.37
C VAL A 453 19.39 8.60 6.89
N ASP A 454 19.14 9.55 7.81
CA ASP A 454 20.19 10.41 8.38
C ASP A 454 21.31 9.57 9.04
N ILE A 455 20.92 8.58 9.86
CA ILE A 455 21.88 7.68 10.53
C ILE A 455 22.71 6.90 9.51
N LEU A 456 22.09 6.35 8.47
CA LEU A 456 22.79 5.53 7.48
C LEU A 456 23.71 6.37 6.58
N ASP A 457 23.28 7.56 6.16
CA ASP A 457 24.10 8.48 5.39
C ASP A 457 25.35 8.90 6.18
N ASP A 458 25.22 9.15 7.48
CA ASP A 458 26.36 9.42 8.35
C ASP A 458 27.33 8.23 8.42
N GLN A 459 26.83 6.99 8.52
CA GLN A 459 27.69 5.80 8.49
C GLN A 459 28.44 5.66 7.15
N ILE A 460 27.80 5.97 6.02
CA ILE A 460 28.47 5.96 4.70
C ILE A 460 29.54 7.05 4.59
N ARG A 461 29.28 8.25 5.13
CA ARG A 461 30.22 9.37 5.13
C ARG A 461 31.48 9.09 5.94
N LEU A 462 31.36 8.36 7.04
CA LEU A 462 32.47 7.97 7.91
C LEU A 462 33.38 6.91 7.27
N MET A 463 32.94 6.23 6.21
CA MET A 463 33.76 5.21 5.55
C MET A 463 34.85 5.85 4.65
N PRO A 464 36.08 5.31 4.66
CA PRO A 464 37.15 5.76 3.77
C PRO A 464 36.70 5.73 2.30
N ARG A 465 36.95 6.82 1.57
CA ARG A 465 36.79 6.88 0.12
C ARG A 465 37.97 6.11 -0.49
N GLY A 466 37.77 4.81 -0.79
CA GLY A 466 38.81 4.00 -1.47
C GLY A 466 38.88 2.50 -1.14
N ALA A 467 38.11 1.97 -0.18
CA ALA A 467 38.16 0.54 0.17
C ALA A 467 37.26 -0.35 -0.72
N GLY A 468 37.24 -0.10 -2.04
CA GLY A 468 36.68 -1.02 -3.02
C GLY A 468 37.72 -2.07 -3.39
N ASN A 469 37.33 -3.34 -3.39
CA ASN A 469 38.11 -4.52 -3.81
C ASN A 469 39.19 -5.08 -2.87
N ASN A 470 38.90 -5.28 -1.59
CA ASN A 470 39.54 -6.41 -0.88
C ASN A 470 38.66 -7.65 -1.03
N ARG A 471 38.89 -8.40 -2.11
CA ARG A 471 38.49 -9.81 -2.19
C ARG A 471 39.17 -10.52 -1.03
N ILE A 472 38.38 -11.08 -0.12
CA ILE A 472 38.86 -12.03 0.88
C ILE A 472 39.37 -13.24 0.09
N SER A 473 40.69 -13.36 -0.05
CA SER A 473 41.34 -14.55 -0.57
C SER A 473 41.10 -15.68 0.42
N GLN A 474 40.25 -16.64 0.04
CA GLN A 474 40.24 -17.94 0.69
C GLN A 474 41.56 -18.64 0.37
N SER A 475 42.26 -19.02 1.43
CA SER A 475 43.40 -19.93 1.41
C SER A 475 42.96 -21.27 0.82
N ALA A 476 43.54 -21.63 -0.33
CA ALA A 476 43.62 -23.01 -0.77
C ALA A 476 45.10 -23.41 -0.71
N ASP A 477 45.38 -24.39 0.13
CA ASP A 477 46.67 -25.06 0.24
C ASP A 477 47.12 -25.64 -1.09
N GLY A 478 48.45 -25.73 -1.21
CA GLY A 478 49.14 -25.86 -2.48
C GLY A 478 49.04 -27.23 -3.14
N THR A 479 49.28 -27.21 -4.45
CA THR A 479 50.13 -28.22 -5.08
C THR A 479 50.79 -27.62 -6.31
N THR A 480 52.11 -27.63 -6.29
CA THR A 480 53.02 -27.18 -7.33
C THR A 480 52.95 -28.07 -8.58
N SER A 481 52.88 -27.46 -9.76
CA SER A 481 53.62 -27.96 -10.93
C SER A 481 53.92 -26.82 -11.91
N SER A 482 55.17 -26.83 -12.34
CA SER A 482 55.88 -25.92 -13.25
C SER A 482 55.42 -26.06 -14.71
N GLY A 483 55.40 -24.96 -15.46
CA GLY A 483 55.26 -24.99 -16.92
C GLY A 483 55.34 -23.59 -17.55
N GLU A 484 56.37 -23.37 -18.35
CA GLU A 484 56.87 -22.13 -18.93
C GLU A 484 55.95 -21.37 -19.90
N GLY A 485 56.16 -20.04 -19.97
CA GLY A 485 56.46 -19.37 -21.24
C GLY A 485 55.34 -18.69 -22.03
N GLY A 486 55.46 -17.37 -22.25
CA GLY A 486 54.84 -16.69 -23.40
C GLY A 486 54.33 -15.28 -23.14
N GLY A 487 55.20 -14.28 -23.30
CA GLY A 487 54.81 -12.86 -23.30
C GLY A 487 54.06 -12.44 -24.58
N GLY A 488 53.16 -11.46 -24.46
CA GLY A 488 52.37 -10.98 -25.59
C GLY A 488 51.56 -9.70 -25.30
N LYS A 489 52.27 -8.58 -25.41
CA LYS A 489 51.89 -7.17 -25.57
C LYS A 489 50.40 -6.77 -25.70
N CYS A 490 50.09 -5.77 -24.87
CA CYS A 490 49.06 -4.74 -24.99
C CYS A 490 49.14 -3.97 -26.32
N CYS A 491 47.99 -3.76 -26.98
CA CYS A 491 47.77 -2.68 -27.95
C CYS A 491 46.33 -2.16 -27.84
N THR A 492 46.23 -0.91 -27.38
CA THR A 492 45.12 0.03 -27.51
C THR A 492 44.81 0.34 -28.98
N VAL A 493 43.52 0.49 -29.33
CA VAL A 493 43.09 1.18 -30.55
C VAL A 493 41.96 2.16 -30.18
N GLN A 494 42.03 3.31 -30.84
CA GLN A 494 41.30 4.57 -30.68
C GLN A 494 39.79 4.47 -30.82
#